data_AF-X1P9M4-F1
#
_entry.id   AF-X1P9M4-F1
#
_cell.length_a   1.000
_cell.length_b   1.000
_cell.length_c   1.000
_cell.angle_alpha   90.00
_cell.angle_beta   90.00
_cell.angle_gamma   90.00
#
_symmetry.space_group_name_H-M   'P 1'
#
loop_
_entity.id
_entity.type
_entity.pdbx_description
1 polymer ?
#
loop_
_entity_poly.entity_id
_entity_poly.type
_entity_poly.pdbx_seq_one_letter_code
_entity_poly.pdbx_strand_id
1 'polypeptide(L)'
;MESVIAACLYAACRTYSIPRTLDEIANASDVERKEIGRTYRFITRKLAIHVTPSNPKDYISRFASLLHLSPKTQNNALKILRKAEALELTSGRGPAGIAAAALYVSALLNNEKRTQREVADVAGITEVTIRNRYK
;
A
#
# COMPACT_ATOMS: atom_id res chain seq x y z
N MET A 1 6.43 24.52 7.51
CA MET A 1 7.62 23.68 7.82
C MET A 1 7.22 22.21 8.00
N GLU A 2 6.10 21.93 8.64
CA GLU A 2 5.61 20.57 8.88
C GLU A 2 5.45 19.73 7.60
N SER A 3 5.00 20.33 6.50
CA SER A 3 4.90 19.63 5.21
C SER A 3 6.24 19.16 4.64
N VAL A 4 7.35 19.83 4.99
CA VAL A 4 8.71 19.39 4.64
C VAL A 4 9.11 18.18 5.48
N ILE A 5 8.82 18.21 6.78
CA ILE A 5 9.10 17.09 7.71
C ILE A 5 8.34 15.83 7.27
N ALA A 6 7.03 15.96 7.03
CA ALA A 6 6.17 14.89 6.56
C ALA A 6 6.65 14.30 5.22
N ALA A 7 7.05 15.16 4.27
CA ALA A 7 7.57 14.74 2.98
C ALA A 7 8.94 14.04 3.08
N CYS A 8 9.84 14.52 3.95
CA CYS A 8 11.12 13.87 4.22
C CYS A 8 10.94 12.50 4.87
N LEU A 9 10.03 12.39 5.85
CA LEU A 9 9.68 11.10 6.47
C LEU A 9 9.14 10.13 5.42
N TYR A 10 8.20 10.58 4.58
CA TYR A 10 7.65 9.77 3.49
C TYR A 10 8.74 9.33 2.49
N ALA A 11 9.67 10.21 2.14
CA ALA A 11 10.80 9.88 1.28
C ALA A 11 11.70 8.82 1.92
N ALA A 12 12.05 8.97 3.19
CA ALA A 12 12.86 7.99 3.93
C ALA A 12 12.18 6.61 3.97
N CYS A 13 10.89 6.56 4.32
CA CYS A 13 10.10 5.32 4.31
C CYS A 13 10.14 4.61 2.96
N ARG A 14 10.04 5.37 1.85
CA ARG A 14 10.10 4.81 0.50
C ARG A 14 11.51 4.33 0.13
N THR A 15 12.56 5.04 0.53
CA THR A 15 13.96 4.66 0.26
C THR A 15 14.37 3.38 1.00
N TYR A 16 13.89 3.18 2.22
CA TYR A 16 14.19 2.00 3.03
C TYR A 16 13.21 0.83 2.84
N SER A 17 12.34 0.87 1.82
CA SER A 17 11.35 -0.18 1.55
C SER A 17 10.41 -0.47 2.74
N ILE A 18 10.08 0.57 3.52
CA ILE A 18 9.10 0.51 4.61
C ILE A 18 7.89 1.34 4.15
N PRO A 19 7.05 0.80 3.24
CA PRO A 19 6.04 1.61 2.60
C PRO A 19 5.00 2.09 3.62
N ARG A 20 4.81 3.42 3.63
CA ARG A 20 3.66 4.10 4.21
C ARG A 20 2.84 4.71 3.08
N THR A 21 1.53 4.80 3.25
CA THR A 21 0.69 5.54 2.32
C THR A 21 0.77 7.03 2.63
N LEU A 22 0.47 7.89 1.65
CA LEU A 22 0.40 9.33 1.91
C LEU A 22 -0.71 9.67 2.92
N ASP A 23 -1.79 8.90 2.92
CA ASP A 23 -2.90 9.03 3.85
C ASP A 23 -2.46 8.74 5.30
N GLU A 24 -1.57 7.77 5.52
CA GLU A 24 -1.00 7.51 6.85
C GLU A 24 -0.15 8.66 7.35
N ILE A 25 0.69 9.23 6.49
CA ILE A 25 1.50 10.39 6.86
C ILE A 25 0.61 11.61 7.12
N ALA A 26 -0.43 11.80 6.31
CA ALA A 26 -1.40 12.88 6.46
C ALA A 26 -2.25 12.74 7.72
N ASN A 27 -2.56 11.52 8.17
CA ASN A 27 -3.30 11.31 9.42
C ASN A 27 -2.41 11.47 10.66
N ALA A 28 -1.11 11.20 10.53
CA ALA A 28 -0.13 11.33 11.60
C ALA A 28 0.50 12.72 11.69
N SER A 29 0.21 13.61 10.74
CA SER A 29 0.65 15.01 10.71
C SER A 29 -0.56 15.91 10.54
N ASP A 30 -0.48 17.18 10.88
CA ASP A 30 -1.58 18.14 10.62
C ASP A 30 -1.47 18.73 9.20
N VAL A 31 -1.00 17.91 8.25
CA VAL A 31 -0.67 18.33 6.87
C VAL A 31 -1.52 17.56 5.87
N GLU A 32 -2.14 18.28 4.95
CA GLU A 32 -2.93 17.65 3.90
C GLU A 32 -2.11 16.70 3.02
N ARG A 33 -2.68 15.53 2.74
CA ARG A 33 -2.15 14.52 1.80
C ARG A 33 -1.64 15.12 0.49
N LYS A 34 -2.39 16.08 -0.08
CA LYS A 34 -2.05 16.73 -1.36
C LYS A 34 -0.79 17.59 -1.22
N GLU A 35 -0.63 18.27 -0.10
CA GLU A 35 0.54 19.07 0.21
C GLU A 35 1.77 18.18 0.39
N ILE A 36 1.68 17.11 1.18
CA ILE A 36 2.77 16.14 1.38
C ILE A 36 3.24 15.59 0.03
N GLY A 37 2.31 15.19 -0.85
CA GLY A 37 2.64 14.68 -2.17
C GLY A 37 3.32 15.71 -3.09
N ARG A 38 2.94 17.00 -2.99
CA ARG A 38 3.60 18.09 -3.73
C ARG A 38 5.02 18.33 -3.20
N THR A 39 5.16 18.45 -1.89
CA THR A 39 6.45 18.72 -1.23
C THR A 39 7.41 17.56 -1.42
N TYR A 40 6.94 16.31 -1.32
CA TYR A 40 7.73 15.12 -1.64
C TYR A 40 8.32 15.18 -3.05
N ARG A 41 7.50 15.45 -4.08
CA ARG A 41 7.99 15.56 -5.47
C ARG A 41 8.98 16.70 -5.66
N PHE A 42 8.81 17.80 -4.92
CA PHE A 42 9.76 18.91 -4.95
C PHE A 42 11.11 18.51 -4.36
N ILE A 43 11.12 17.89 -3.17
CA ILE A 43 12.33 17.46 -2.47
C ILE A 43 13.09 16.40 -3.27
N THR A 44 12.42 15.34 -3.71
CA THR A 44 13.10 14.25 -4.44
C THR A 44 13.71 14.74 -5.75
N ARG A 45 13.07 15.67 -6.44
CA ARG A 45 13.63 16.30 -7.65
C ARG A 45 14.82 17.20 -7.33
N LYS A 46 14.72 18.04 -6.30
CA LYS A 46 15.77 19.00 -5.95
C LYS A 46 17.02 18.33 -5.39
N LEU A 47 16.86 17.24 -4.64
CA LEU A 47 17.95 16.50 -4.02
C LEU A 47 18.39 15.28 -4.85
N ALA A 48 17.84 15.11 -6.06
CA ALA A 48 18.12 13.96 -6.95
C ALA A 48 17.98 12.59 -6.24
N ILE A 49 17.02 12.46 -5.32
CA ILE A 49 16.77 11.22 -4.59
C ILE A 49 16.09 10.24 -5.53
N HIS A 50 16.78 9.14 -5.84
CA HIS A 50 16.21 8.06 -6.63
C HIS A 50 15.37 7.14 -5.75
N VAL A 51 14.04 7.25 -5.87
CA VAL A 51 13.10 6.42 -5.12
C VAL A 51 12.55 5.33 -6.02
N THR A 52 12.79 4.07 -5.67
CA THR A 52 12.27 2.92 -6.41
C THR A 52 10.74 2.83 -6.31
N PRO A 53 10.05 2.29 -7.32
CA PRO A 53 8.64 1.94 -7.21
C PRO A 53 8.41 0.98 -6.04
N SER A 54 7.37 1.20 -5.24
CA SER A 54 7.04 0.29 -4.13
C SER A 54 6.59 -1.05 -4.68
N ASN A 55 7.06 -2.14 -4.09
CA ASN A 55 6.57 -3.47 -4.45
C ASN A 55 5.26 -3.75 -3.69
N PRO A 56 4.22 -4.33 -4.33
CA PRO A 56 3.02 -4.76 -3.60
C PRO A 56 3.34 -5.73 -2.44
N LYS A 57 4.40 -6.55 -2.56
CA LYS A 57 4.84 -7.50 -1.53
C LYS A 57 5.17 -6.82 -0.20
N ASP A 58 5.72 -5.62 -0.26
CA ASP A 58 6.17 -4.86 0.91
C ASP A 58 5.00 -4.43 1.83
N TYR A 59 3.78 -4.40 1.29
CA TYR A 59 2.57 -4.06 2.04
C TYR A 59 1.91 -5.26 2.72
N ILE A 60 2.14 -6.48 2.21
CA ILE A 60 1.38 -7.68 2.59
C ILE A 60 1.49 -7.97 4.09
N SER A 61 2.71 -7.92 4.64
CA SER A 61 2.95 -8.22 6.05
C SER A 61 2.17 -7.28 6.96
N ARG A 62 2.31 -5.97 6.73
CA ARG A 62 1.67 -4.95 7.56
C ARG A 62 0.15 -4.98 7.45
N PHE A 63 -0.39 -5.08 6.23
CA PHE A 63 -1.83 -5.15 6.03
C PHE A 63 -2.43 -6.41 6.65
N ALA A 64 -1.75 -7.56 6.53
CA ALA A 64 -2.19 -8.79 7.19
C ALA A 64 -2.25 -8.63 8.72
N SER A 65 -1.24 -8.00 9.32
CA SER A 65 -1.23 -7.72 10.77
C SER A 65 -2.37 -6.79 11.19
N LEU A 66 -2.62 -5.71 10.45
CA LEU A 66 -3.71 -4.76 10.76
C LEU A 66 -5.11 -5.38 10.56
N LEU A 67 -5.24 -6.32 9.63
CA LEU A 67 -6.48 -7.07 9.39
C LEU A 67 -6.62 -8.30 10.32
N HIS A 68 -5.68 -8.51 11.24
CA HIS A 68 -5.63 -9.67 12.12
C HIS A 68 -5.75 -11.00 11.36
N LEU A 69 -5.04 -11.13 10.24
CA LEU A 69 -5.03 -12.32 9.40
C LEU A 69 -3.92 -13.28 9.82
N SER A 70 -4.16 -14.58 9.64
CA SER A 70 -3.17 -15.58 10.03
C SER A 70 -1.93 -15.58 9.11
N PRO A 71 -0.78 -16.12 9.59
CA PRO A 71 0.39 -16.34 8.73
C PRO A 71 0.08 -17.21 7.50
N LYS A 72 -0.92 -18.11 7.59
CA LYS A 72 -1.40 -18.91 6.46
C LYS A 72 -2.03 -18.03 5.38
N THR A 73 -2.86 -17.07 5.77
CA THR A 73 -3.46 -16.07 4.86
C THR A 73 -2.43 -15.14 4.27
N GLN A 74 -1.48 -14.66 5.06
CA GLN A 74 -0.39 -13.84 4.55
C GLN A 74 0.43 -14.58 3.47
N ASN A 75 0.81 -15.84 3.72
CA ASN A 75 1.56 -16.65 2.77
C ASN A 75 0.77 -16.96 1.49
N ASN A 76 -0.53 -17.22 1.61
CA ASN A 76 -1.38 -17.44 0.44
C ASN A 76 -1.55 -16.15 -0.39
N ALA A 77 -1.65 -14.98 0.24
CA ALA A 77 -1.67 -13.69 -0.45
C ALA A 77 -0.39 -13.45 -1.26
N LEU A 78 0.79 -13.79 -0.71
CA LEU A 78 2.06 -13.72 -1.46
C LEU A 78 2.08 -14.66 -2.68
N LYS A 79 1.50 -15.85 -2.57
CA LYS A 79 1.37 -16.78 -3.71
C LYS A 79 0.43 -16.24 -4.78
N ILE A 80 -0.72 -15.69 -4.39
CA ILE A 80 -1.68 -15.04 -5.30
C ILE A 80 -1.00 -13.88 -6.03
N LEU A 81 -0.27 -13.05 -5.28
CA LEU A 81 0.46 -11.92 -5.85
C LEU A 81 1.49 -12.35 -6.90
N ARG A 82 2.29 -13.38 -6.61
CA ARG A 82 3.25 -13.93 -7.59
C ARG A 82 2.56 -14.44 -8.86
N LYS A 83 1.40 -15.10 -8.73
CA LYS A 83 0.61 -15.54 -9.89
C LYS A 83 0.07 -14.34 -10.69
N ALA A 84 -0.42 -13.31 -10.02
CA ALA A 84 -0.92 -12.10 -10.67
C ALA A 84 0.19 -11.34 -11.42
N GLU A 85 1.40 -11.29 -10.86
CA GLU A 85 2.59 -10.74 -11.52
C GLU A 85 2.96 -11.55 -12.78
N ALA A 86 2.97 -12.89 -12.68
CA ALA A 86 3.29 -13.77 -13.81
C ALA A 86 2.25 -13.71 -14.95
N LEU A 87 1.01 -13.36 -14.63
CA LEU A 87 -0.08 -13.14 -15.59
C LEU A 87 -0.18 -11.69 -16.06
N GLU A 88 0.76 -10.83 -15.68
CA GLU A 88 0.81 -9.39 -16.03
C GLU A 88 -0.42 -8.58 -15.60
N LEU A 89 -1.20 -9.07 -14.62
CA LEU A 89 -2.42 -8.44 -14.13
C LEU A 89 -2.17 -7.22 -13.22
N THR A 90 -0.91 -6.98 -12.86
CA THR A 90 -0.48 -5.93 -11.92
C THR A 90 -0.06 -4.63 -12.59
N SER A 91 0.16 -4.64 -13.91
CA SER A 91 0.67 -3.49 -14.66
C SER A 91 -0.28 -2.29 -14.62
N GLY A 92 0.27 -1.08 -14.41
CA GLY A 92 -0.49 0.17 -14.35
C GLY A 92 -1.39 0.34 -13.11
N ARG A 93 -1.36 -0.61 -12.16
CA ARG A 93 -2.19 -0.57 -10.95
C ARG A 93 -1.34 -0.23 -9.72
N GLY A 94 -1.87 0.63 -8.85
CA GLY A 94 -1.12 1.09 -7.65
C GLY A 94 -0.75 -0.06 -6.69
N PRO A 95 0.49 -0.15 -6.17
CA PRO A 95 0.96 -1.30 -5.39
C PRO A 95 0.12 -1.67 -4.16
N ALA A 96 -0.30 -0.68 -3.37
CA ALA A 96 -1.11 -0.89 -2.16
C ALA A 96 -2.44 -1.61 -2.48
N GLY A 97 -3.12 -1.22 -3.56
CA GLY A 97 -4.38 -1.85 -3.94
C GLY A 97 -4.22 -3.25 -4.53
N ILE A 98 -3.07 -3.58 -5.12
CA ILE A 98 -2.78 -4.95 -5.57
C ILE A 98 -2.59 -5.84 -4.34
N ALA A 99 -1.81 -5.37 -3.35
CA ALA A 99 -1.58 -6.07 -2.10
C ALA A 99 -2.90 -6.29 -1.32
N ALA A 100 -3.73 -5.24 -1.25
CA ALA A 100 -5.06 -5.29 -0.64
C ALA A 100 -5.97 -6.33 -1.31
N ALA A 101 -6.03 -6.34 -2.65
CA ALA A 101 -6.82 -7.32 -3.39
C ALA A 101 -6.32 -8.76 -3.18
N ALA A 102 -5.00 -8.98 -3.18
CA ALA A 102 -4.41 -10.29 -2.92
C ALA A 102 -4.73 -10.80 -1.50
N LEU A 103 -4.68 -9.92 -0.50
CA LEU A 103 -5.06 -10.25 0.88
C LEU A 103 -6.55 -10.54 1.01
N TYR A 104 -7.42 -9.75 0.39
CA TYR A 104 -8.86 -9.97 0.38
C TYR A 104 -9.21 -11.36 -0.19
N VAL A 105 -8.64 -11.72 -1.35
CA VAL A 105 -8.84 -13.04 -1.95
C VAL A 105 -8.30 -14.15 -1.04
N SER A 106 -7.10 -13.96 -0.50
CA SER A 106 -6.52 -14.96 0.40
C SER A 106 -7.35 -15.18 1.67
N ALA A 107 -7.92 -14.11 2.22
CA ALA A 107 -8.76 -14.13 3.40
C ALA A 107 -10.05 -14.90 3.14
N LEU A 108 -10.67 -14.71 1.97
CA LEU A 108 -11.82 -15.49 1.52
C LEU A 108 -11.49 -16.99 1.40
N LEU A 109 -10.35 -17.34 0.79
CA LEU A 109 -9.92 -18.74 0.59
C LEU A 109 -9.63 -19.48 1.91
N ASN A 110 -9.20 -18.77 2.95
CA ASN A 110 -8.92 -19.34 4.27
C ASN A 110 -10.08 -19.18 5.27
N ASN A 111 -11.25 -18.70 4.81
CA ASN A 111 -12.42 -18.45 5.66
C ASN A 111 -12.19 -17.41 6.78
N GLU A 112 -11.22 -16.51 6.60
CA GLU A 112 -10.91 -15.37 7.48
C GLU A 112 -11.56 -14.10 6.91
N LYS A 113 -12.88 -14.12 6.75
CA LYS A 113 -13.60 -13.09 5.98
C LYS A 113 -13.36 -11.68 6.55
N ARG A 114 -12.94 -10.78 5.66
CA ARG A 114 -12.93 -9.33 5.87
C ARG A 114 -13.79 -8.68 4.81
N THR A 115 -14.48 -7.62 5.17
CA THR A 115 -15.22 -6.79 4.24
C THR A 115 -14.28 -6.05 3.31
N GLN A 116 -14.75 -5.69 2.11
CA GLN A 116 -13.96 -4.84 1.20
C GLN A 116 -13.62 -3.49 1.86
N ARG A 117 -14.51 -2.99 2.71
CA ARG A 117 -14.31 -1.76 3.47
C ARG A 117 -13.13 -1.84 4.42
N GLU A 118 -13.09 -2.85 5.29
CA GLU A 118 -11.97 -3.04 6.24
C GLU A 118 -10.62 -3.12 5.51
N VAL A 119 -10.57 -3.85 4.40
CA VAL A 119 -9.34 -3.98 3.60
C VAL A 119 -8.99 -2.66 2.90
N ALA A 120 -9.99 -1.91 2.44
CA ALA A 120 -9.80 -0.62 1.78
C ALA A 120 -9.28 0.45 2.75
N ASP A 121 -9.83 0.48 3.97
CA ASP A 121 -9.45 1.39 5.04
C ASP A 121 -7.98 1.16 5.45
N VAL A 122 -7.57 -0.10 5.66
CA VAL A 122 -6.18 -0.47 5.97
C VAL A 122 -5.21 -0.07 4.85
N ALA A 123 -5.64 -0.17 3.60
CA ALA A 123 -4.81 0.13 2.45
C ALA A 123 -4.85 1.61 2.02
N GLY A 124 -5.70 2.45 2.65
CA GLY A 124 -5.89 3.85 2.27
C GLY A 124 -6.43 4.01 0.84
N ILE A 125 -7.34 3.14 0.41
CA ILE A 125 -7.96 3.16 -0.92
C ILE A 125 -9.47 3.08 -0.81
N THR A 126 -10.17 3.19 -1.95
CA THR A 126 -11.63 3.00 -1.98
C THR A 126 -12.01 1.53 -2.16
N GLU A 127 -13.17 1.11 -1.65
CA GLU A 127 -13.72 -0.23 -1.87
C GLU A 127 -13.82 -0.61 -3.35
N VAL A 128 -14.18 0.37 -4.19
CA VAL A 128 -14.28 0.20 -5.66
C VAL A 128 -12.92 -0.17 -6.25
N THR A 129 -11.83 0.34 -5.68
CA THR A 129 -10.47 -0.01 -6.11
C THR A 129 -10.18 -1.49 -5.86
N ILE A 130 -10.63 -2.06 -4.75
CA ILE A 130 -10.50 -3.50 -4.49
C ILE A 130 -11.39 -4.30 -5.44
N ARG A 131 -12.64 -3.87 -5.62
CA ARG A 131 -13.61 -4.55 -6.48
C ARG A 131 -13.16 -4.66 -7.93
N ASN A 132 -12.59 -3.60 -8.49
CA ASN A 132 -12.05 -3.57 -9.86
C ASN A 132 -10.75 -4.36 -10.02
N ARG A 133 -10.13 -4.80 -8.93
CA ARG A 133 -8.89 -5.58 -8.91
C ARG A 133 -9.09 -7.05 -8.59
N TYR A 134 -10.23 -7.37 -7.98
CA TYR A 134 -10.71 -8.72 -7.74
C TYR A 134 -11.33 -9.34 -8.99
N LYS A 135 -12.07 -8.55 -9.79
CA LYS A 135 -12.61 -8.95 -11.09
C LYS A 135 -11.51 -8.96 -12.15
#